data_AF-A0A7W2G162-F1
#
_entry.id   AF-A0A7W2G162-F1
#
_cell.length_a   1.000
_cell.length_b   1.000
_cell.length_c   1.000
_cell.angle_alpha   90.00
_cell.angle_beta   90.00
_cell.angle_gamma   90.00
#
_symmetry.space_group_name_H-M   'P 1'
#
loop_
_entity.id
_entity.type
_entity.pdbx_description
1 polymer ?
#
loop_
_entity_poly.entity_id
_entity_poly.type
_entity_poly.pdbx_seq_one_letter_code
_entity_poly.pdbx_strand_id
1 'polypeptide(L)' 'MFARLIYYGVTQLHRPEPDVWLMAIGELLDQWEIHKQFTGMAKPKREVSIDEIIPMGI' A
#
# COMPACT_ATOMS: atom_id res chain seq x y z
N MET A 1 14.34 13.50 -4.18
CA MET A 1 14.94 12.64 -3.13
C MET A 1 13.89 11.63 -2.69
N PHE A 2 14.21 10.33 -2.68
CA PHE A 2 13.28 9.22 -2.42
C PHE A 2 12.91 9.05 -0.92
N ALA A 3 12.75 10.16 -0.19
CA ALA A 3 12.59 10.15 1.27
C ALA A 3 11.40 9.30 1.74
N ARG A 4 10.29 9.29 1.00
CA ARG A 4 9.13 8.43 1.29
C ARG A 4 9.46 6.94 1.13
N LEU A 5 10.23 6.58 0.11
CA LEU A 5 10.61 5.20 -0.17
C LEU A 5 11.54 4.67 0.94
N ILE A 6 12.52 5.49 1.33
CA ILE A 6 13.45 5.20 2.42
C ILE A 6 12.71 5.09 3.76
N TYR A 7 11.77 6.01 4.03
CA TYR A 7 10.93 5.92 5.22
C TYR A 7 10.18 4.59 5.29
N TYR A 8 9.58 4.13 4.18
CA TYR A 8 8.88 2.84 4.17
C TYR A 8 9.84 1.66 4.38
N GLY A 9 10.98 1.63 3.70
CA GLY A 9 11.97 0.56 3.89
C GLY A 9 12.54 0.50 5.32
N VAL A 10 12.85 1.65 5.91
CA VAL A 10 13.47 1.71 7.23
C VAL A 10 12.46 1.51 8.35
N THR A 11 11.30 2.18 8.28
CA THR A 11 10.30 2.15 9.37
C THR A 11 9.30 1.02 9.25
N GLN A 12 8.80 0.72 8.06
CA GLN A 12 7.77 -0.31 7.88
C GLN A 12 8.38 -1.70 7.69
N LEU A 13 9.51 -1.79 6.97
CA LEU A 13 10.17 -3.08 6.70
C LEU A 13 11.32 -3.39 7.67
N HIS A 14 11.65 -2.49 8.61
CA HIS A 14 12.75 -2.65 9.56
C HIS A 14 14.09 -3.00 8.88
N ARG A 15 14.32 -2.49 7.67
CA ARG A 15 15.59 -2.70 6.95
C ARG A 15 16.53 -1.51 7.18
N PRO A 16 17.85 -1.73 7.28
CA PRO A 16 18.78 -0.63 7.34
C PRO A 16 18.77 0.11 6.00
N GLU A 17 18.94 1.43 6.05
CA GLU A 17 18.95 2.32 4.88
C GLU A 17 19.77 1.80 3.67
N PRO A 18 21.00 1.27 3.84
CA PRO A 18 21.78 0.72 2.72
C PRO A 18 21.10 -0.48 2.02
N ASP A 19 20.37 -1.33 2.74
CA ASP A 19 19.64 -2.44 2.14
C ASP A 19 18.43 -1.94 1.33
N VAL A 20 17.81 -0.84 1.77
CA VAL A 20 16.70 -0.20 1.03
C VAL A 20 17.19 0.41 -0.28
N TRP A 21 18.41 0.95 -0.31
CA TRP A 21 19.04 1.45 -1.53
C TRP A 21 19.42 0.34 -2.52
N LEU A 22 19.79 -0.84 -2.00
CA LEU A 22 20.17 -2.01 -2.81
C LEU A 22 18.96 -2.87 -3.23
N MET A 23 17.80 -2.66 -2.63
CA MET A 23 16.56 -3.36 -2.99
C MET A 23 16.07 -2.93 -4.37
N ALA A 24 15.55 -3.91 -5.14
CA ALA A 24 14.80 -3.59 -6.34
C ALA A 24 13.55 -2.78 -5.96
N ILE A 25 13.31 -1.66 -6.65
CA ILE A 25 12.16 -0.77 -6.40
C ILE A 25 10.83 -1.55 -6.45
N GLY A 26 10.75 -2.58 -7.31
CA GLY A 26 9.57 -3.45 -7.40
C GLY A 26 9.24 -4.19 -6.10
N GLU A 27 10.26 -4.72 -5.41
CA GLU A 27 10.05 -5.43 -4.13
C GLU A 27 9.63 -4.48 -3.01
N LEU A 28 10.14 -3.24 -3.02
CA LEU A 28 9.74 -2.21 -2.05
C LEU A 28 8.27 -1.83 -2.22
N LEU A 29 7.81 -1.72 -3.48
CA LEU A 29 6.43 -1.42 -3.81
C LEU A 29 5.49 -2.59 -3.47
N ASP A 30 5.92 -3.82 -3.71
CA ASP A 30 5.16 -5.03 -3.37
C ASP A 30 4.96 -5.17 -1.85
N GLN A 31 6.03 -5.02 -1.06
CA GLN A 31 5.93 -5.05 0.40
C GLN A 31 5.08 -3.87 0.95
N TRP A 32 5.12 -2.71 0.29
CA TRP A 32 4.24 -1.59 0.65
C TRP A 32 2.76 -1.88 0.36
N GLU A 33 2.44 -2.54 -0.75
CA GLU A 33 1.07 -3.02 -1.06
C GLU A 33 0.58 -4.00 0.02
N ILE A 34 1.40 -4.99 0.38
CA ILE A 34 1.08 -5.96 1.45
C ILE A 34 0.84 -5.25 2.77
N HIS A 35 1.70 -4.28 3.13
CA HIS A 35 1.56 -3.51 4.36
C HIS A 35 0.24 -2.72 4.41
N LYS A 36 -0.17 -2.09 3.30
CA LYS A 36 -1.46 -1.38 3.21
C LYS A 36 -2.65 -2.31 3.37
N GLN A 37 -2.58 -3.53 2.84
CA GLN A 37 -3.62 -4.54 3.00
C GLN A 37 -3.69 -5.03 4.46
N PHE A 38 -2.53 -5.30 5.08
CA PHE A 38 -2.46 -5.76 6.47
C PHE A 38 -2.95 -4.72 7.48
N THR A 39 -2.63 -3.44 7.27
CA THR A 39 -3.10 -2.34 8.12
C THR A 39 -4.54 -1.91 7.84
N GLY A 40 -5.23 -2.52 6.87
CA GLY A 40 -6.58 -2.15 6.47
C GLY A 40 -6.70 -0.76 5.84
N MET A 41 -5.57 -0.11 5.53
CA MET A 41 -5.51 1.17 4.83
C MET A 41 -5.89 1.01 3.36
N ALA A 42 -5.58 -0.13 2.77
CA ALA A 42 -6.19 -0.58 1.52
C ALA A 42 -7.52 -1.25 1.87
N LYS A 43 -8.63 -0.55 1.64
CA LYS A 43 -9.92 -1.23 1.55
C LYS A 43 -9.79 -2.30 0.46
N PRO A 44 -10.13 -3.58 0.71
CA PRO A 44 -10.25 -4.54 -0.38
C PRO A 44 -11.12 -3.89 -1.44
N LYS A 45 -10.72 -3.99 -2.71
CA LYS A 45 -11.41 -3.35 -3.84
C LYS A 45 -12.89 -3.71 -3.73
N ARG A 46 -13.69 -2.81 -3.17
CA ARG A 46 -15.09 -3.07 -2.89
C ARG A 46 -15.77 -2.85 -4.22
N GLU A 47 -16.13 -3.93 -4.89
CA GLU A 47 -16.97 -3.90 -6.08
C GLU A 47 -18.34 -3.37 -5.66
N VAL A 48 -18.48 -2.05 -5.58
CA VAL A 48 -19.77 -1.40 -5.40
C VAL A 48 -20.52 -1.49 -6.72
N SER A 49 -21.58 -2.29 -6.71
CA SER A 49 -22.51 -2.35 -7.85
C SER A 49 -23.34 -1.07 -7.89
N ILE A 50 -23.70 -0.60 -9.07
CA ILE A 50 -24.49 0.64 -9.26
C ILE A 50 -25.82 0.57 -8.48
N ASP A 51 -26.37 -0.63 -8.30
CA ASP A 51 -27.54 -0.95 -7.46
C ASP A 51 -27.37 -0.58 -5.97
N GLU A 52 -26.15 -0.56 -5.41
CA GLU A 52 -25.92 -0.13 -4.02
C GLU A 52 -25.87 1.40 -3.87
N ILE A 53 -25.73 2.13 -4.99
CA ILE A 53 -25.59 3.61 -5.02
C ILE A 53 -26.93 4.28 -5.33
N ILE A 54 -27.80 3.63 -6.10
CA ILE A 54 -29.13 4.14 -6.43
C ILE A 54 -30.12 3.64 -5.37
N PRO A 55 -30.60 4.48 -4.44
CA PRO A 55 -31.69 4.07 -3.56
C PRO A 55 -32.91 3.70 -4.41
N MET A 56 -33.36 2.44 -4.31
CA MET A 56 -34.60 1.95 -4.90
C MET A 56 -35.78 2.72 -4.30
N GLY A 57 -36.13 3.86 -4.91
CA GLY A 57 -37.20 4.72 -4.44
C GLY A 57 -37.19 6.09 -5.10
N ILE A 58 -37.52 6.15 -6.39
CA ILE A 58 -38.22 7.30 -6.99
C ILE A 58 -39.45 6.75 -7.69
#